data_AF-A0A8J3VS61-F1
#
_entry.id   AF-A0A8J3VS61-F1
#
_cell.length_a   1.000
_cell.length_b   1.000
_cell.length_c   1.000
_cell.angle_alpha   90.00
_cell.angle_beta   90.00
_cell.angle_gamma   90.00
#
_symmetry.space_group_name_H-M   'P 1'
#
loop_
_entity.id
_entity.type
_entity.pdbx_description
1 polymer ?
#
loop_
_entity_poly.entity_id
_entity_poly.type
_entity_poly.pdbx_seq_one_letter_code
_entity_poly.pdbx_strand_id
1 'polypeptide(L)' 'MTDGRPWVARACGAVPVTADTVRLYNSPWFARNVANGDLFRVRRGEDGQLWADERLEWSGYAWLAAEPVEASGE' A
#
# COMPACT_ATOMS: atom_id res chain seq x y z
N MET A 1 -26.96 -3.96 -2.67
CA MET A 1 -26.29 -2.77 -2.11
C MET A 1 -25.03 -3.25 -1.40
N THR A 2 -23.92 -3.26 -2.13
CA THR A 2 -22.61 -3.69 -1.62
C THR A 2 -21.90 -2.47 -1.03
N ASP A 3 -21.47 -2.62 0.22
CA ASP A 3 -20.70 -1.69 1.04
C ASP A 3 -19.52 -1.08 0.24
N GLY A 4 -19.65 0.18 -0.15
CA GLY A 4 -18.71 0.92 -1.00
C GLY A 4 -17.45 1.37 -0.25
N ARG A 5 -16.59 0.43 0.17
CA ARG A 5 -15.29 0.76 0.77
C ARG A 5 -14.16 0.69 -0.27
N PRO A 6 -13.30 1.73 -0.40
CA PRO A 6 -12.18 1.74 -1.33
C PRO A 6 -11.06 0.81 -0.86
N TRP A 7 -10.68 -0.16 -1.69
CA TRP A 7 -9.81 -1.27 -1.32
C TRP A 7 -8.34 -0.86 -1.15
N VAL A 8 -7.89 0.23 -1.79
CA VAL A 8 -6.49 0.64 -1.78
C VAL A 8 -6.08 1.32 -0.45
N ALA A 9 -7.01 2.02 0.22
CA ALA A 9 -6.74 2.66 1.52
C ALA A 9 -6.77 1.66 2.70
N ARG A 10 -7.62 0.62 2.64
CA ARG A 10 -7.74 -0.39 3.71
C ARG A 10 -6.79 -1.59 3.55
N ALA A 11 -6.44 -2.01 2.33
CA ALA A 11 -5.57 -3.17 2.13
C ALA A 11 -4.08 -2.83 2.33
N CYS A 12 -3.64 -1.63 1.95
CA CYS A 12 -2.25 -1.20 2.06
C CYS A 12 -1.99 -0.29 3.28
N GLY A 13 -3.04 0.23 3.94
CA GLY A 13 -2.91 1.23 5.01
C GLY A 13 -2.17 2.47 4.53
N ALA A 14 -2.88 3.49 4.04
CA ALA A 14 -2.27 4.71 3.53
C ALA A 14 -2.92 5.97 4.12
N VAL A 15 -2.14 7.03 4.32
CA VAL A 15 -2.60 8.31 4.86
C VAL A 15 -2.46 9.40 3.79
N PRO A 16 -3.51 10.20 3.51
CA PRO A 16 -3.40 11.30 2.55
C PRO A 16 -2.42 12.37 3.03
N VAL A 17 -1.59 12.89 2.13
CA VAL A 17 -0.66 14.01 2.39
C VAL A 17 -1.13 15.27 1.67
N THR A 18 -1.58 15.13 0.42
CA THR A 18 -2.27 16.17 -0.37
C THR A 18 -3.54 15.60 -1.00
N ALA A 19 -4.21 16.37 -1.87
CA ALA A 19 -5.39 15.92 -2.62
C ALA A 19 -5.10 14.73 -3.56
N ASP A 20 -3.85 14.57 -4.00
CA ASP A 20 -3.43 13.59 -5.00
C ASP A 20 -2.19 12.79 -4.57
N THR A 21 -1.84 12.81 -3.28
CA THR A 21 -0.72 12.03 -2.74
C THR A 21 -1.08 11.32 -1.44
N VAL A 22 -0.51 10.12 -1.28
CA VAL A 22 -0.68 9.30 -0.07
C VAL A 22 0.67 8.76 0.37
N ARG A 23 0.88 8.69 1.69
CA ARG A 23 2.02 8.01 2.30
C ARG A 23 1.58 6.67 2.86
N LEU A 24 2.34 5.62 2.56
CA LEU A 24 2.03 4.30 3.08
C LEU A 24 2.33 4.22 4.58
N TYR A 25 1.35 3.76 5.34
CA TYR A 25 1.44 3.42 6.76
C TYR A 25 1.71 1.93 6.97
N ASN A 26 1.47 1.09 5.99
CA ASN A 26 1.87 -0.31 6.02
C ASN A 26 2.53 -0.70 4.70
N SER A 27 3.49 -1.60 4.82
CA SER A 27 4.00 -2.40 3.73
C SER A 27 2.86 -3.36 3.27
N PRO A 28 2.29 -3.21 2.05
CA PRO A 28 1.37 -4.19 1.45
C PRO A 28 2.00 -5.54 1.04
N TRP A 29 1.58 -6.64 1.68
CA TRP A 29 2.16 -7.99 1.55
C TRP A 29 2.24 -8.58 0.13
N PHE A 30 1.46 -8.04 -0.80
CA PHE A 30 1.37 -8.50 -2.18
C PHE A 30 2.07 -7.58 -3.19
N ALA A 31 2.54 -6.39 -2.79
CA ALA A 31 3.17 -5.45 -3.71
C ALA A 31 4.70 -5.53 -3.62
N ARG A 32 5.36 -5.58 -4.77
CA ARG A 32 6.82 -5.56 -4.86
C ARG A 32 7.33 -4.13 -5.04
N ASN A 33 8.51 -3.84 -4.50
CA ASN A 33 9.19 -2.55 -4.65
C ASN A 33 8.41 -1.35 -4.05
N VAL A 34 7.66 -1.62 -2.99
CA VAL A 34 6.87 -0.66 -2.23
C VAL A 34 7.21 -0.89 -0.77
N ALA A 35 7.37 0.16 0.04
CA ALA A 35 7.58 0.01 1.48
C ALA A 35 6.71 0.97 2.29
N ASN A 36 6.50 0.65 3.57
CA ASN A 36 6.01 1.62 4.55
C ASN A 36 6.80 2.93 4.42
N GLY A 37 6.11 4.07 4.52
CA GLY A 37 6.69 5.40 4.44
C GLY A 37 6.87 5.93 3.01
N ASP A 38 6.81 5.07 1.98
CA ASP A 38 6.91 5.53 0.59
C ASP A 38 5.74 6.48 0.26
N LEU A 39 6.04 7.53 -0.51
CA LEU A 39 5.06 8.52 -0.96
C LEU A 39 4.67 8.22 -2.40
N PHE A 40 3.37 8.14 -2.66
CA PHE A 40 2.83 7.89 -3.99
C PHE A 40 1.90 9.01 -4.43
N ARG A 41 1.96 9.34 -5.73
CA ARG A 41 0.87 10.01 -6.43
C ARG A 41 -0.25 9.01 -6.64
N VAL A 42 -1.49 9.48 -6.45
CA VAL A 42 -2.70 8.68 -6.69
C VAL A 42 -3.60 9.34 -7.72
N ARG A 43 -4.23 8.51 -8.55
CA ARG A 43 -5.25 8.93 -9.50
C ARG A 43 -6.60 8.35 -9.10
N ARG A 44 -7.65 9.15 -9.23
CA ARG A 44 -9.01 8.66 -9.02
C ARG A 44 -9.49 7.90 -10.26
N GLY A 45 -9.89 6.64 -10.06
CA GLY A 45 -10.50 5.81 -11.07
C GLY A 45 -11.96 6.19 -11.32
N GLU A 46 -12.54 5.65 -12.39
CA GLU A 46 -13.96 5.83 -12.74
C GLU A 46 -14.91 5.25 -11.68
N ASP A 47 -14.43 4.27 -10.93
CA ASP A 47 -15.09 3.66 -9.76
C ASP A 47 -15.00 4.52 -8.49
N GLY A 48 -14.39 5.71 -8.59
CA GLY A 48 -14.15 6.60 -7.47
C GLY A 48 -13.03 6.15 -6.53
N GLN A 49 -12.36 5.01 -6.79
CA GLN A 49 -11.24 4.50 -6.00
C GLN A 49 -9.95 5.26 -6.32
N LEU A 50 -9.03 5.31 -5.36
CA LEU A 50 -7.70 5.88 -5.56
C LEU A 50 -6.72 4.78 -5.95
N TRP A 51 -6.03 4.96 -7.06
CA TRP A 51 -5.03 4.04 -7.60
C TRP A 51 -3.66 4.69 -7.51
N ALA A 52 -2.66 3.96 -7.02
CA ALA A 52 -1.27 4.44 -7.06
C ALA A 52 -0.80 4.54 -8.51
N ASP A 53 -0.16 5.66 -8.86
CA ASP A 53 0.28 5.98 -10.22
C ASP A 53 1.81 6.01 -10.31
N GLU A 54 2.44 6.82 -9.44
CA GLU A 54 3.89 7.03 -9.42
C GLU A 54 4.41 7.09 -7.98
N ARG A 55 5.60 6.50 -7.71
CA ARG A 55 6.31 6.72 -6.45
C ARG A 55 7.10 8.02 -6.52
N LEU A 56 6.75 8.97 -5.67
CA LEU A 56 7.38 10.28 -5.59
C LEU A 56 8.61 10.27 -4.67
N GLU A 57 8.54 9.52 -3.56
CA GLU A 57 9.64 9.41 -2.61
C GLU A 57 9.80 7.97 -2.12
N TRP A 58 11.05 7.52 -2.06
CA TRP A 58 11.42 6.28 -1.36
C TRP A 58 11.74 6.60 0.09
N SER A 59 11.14 5.85 0.99
CA SER A 59 11.31 5.99 2.44
C SER A 59 12.68 5.56 2.97
N GLY A 60 13.45 4.79 2.19
CA GLY A 60 14.65 4.11 2.67
C GLY A 60 14.37 2.72 3.27
N TYR A 61 13.10 2.35 3.46
CA TYR A 61 12.74 1.03 3.96
C TYR A 61 12.76 -0.03 2.84
N ALA A 62 13.12 -1.25 3.22
CA ALA A 62 13.09 -2.41 2.34
C ALA A 62 11.88 -3.30 2.68
N TRP A 63 11.21 -3.79 1.64
CA TRP A 63 10.24 -4.85 1.76
C TRP A 63 10.94 -6.19 2.05
N LEU A 64 10.58 -6.86 3.14
CA LEU A 64 10.95 -8.25 3.40
C LEU A 64 9.69 -9.11 3.44
N ALA A 65 9.53 -9.98 2.44
CA ALA A 65 8.51 -11.02 2.48
C ALA A 65 9.03 -12.18 3.33
N ALA A 66 8.35 -12.49 4.43
CA ALA A 66 8.60 -13.69 5.19
C ALA A 66 7.67 -14.79 4.69
N GLU A 67 8.23 -15.89 4.21
CA GLU A 67 7.50 -17.13 3.97
C GLU A 67 7.37 -17.85 5.32
N PRO A 68 6.20 -18.39 5.69
CA PRO A 68 6.08 -19.21 6.89
C PRO A 68 7.00 -20.43 6.76
N VAL A 69 7.92 -20.59 7.70
CA VAL A 69 8.70 -21.82 7.86
C VAL A 69 7.93 -22.73 8.80
N GLU A 70 7.55 -23.91 8.32
CA GLU A 70 7.01 -24.96 9.17
C GLU A 70 8.07 -25.31 10.22
N ALA A 71 7.78 -25.05 11.49
CA ALA A 71 8.65 -25.50 12.57
C ALA A 71 8.51 -27.03 12.67
N SER A 72 9.54 -27.76 12.27
CA SER A 72 9.64 -29.18 12.58
C SER A 72 9.73 -29.31 14.10
N GLY A 73 8.62 -29.69 14.73
CA GLY A 73 8.57 -30.02 16.15
C GLY A 73 9.50 -31.19 16.46
N GLU A 74 10.33 -31.02 17.49
CA GLU A 74 11.15 -32.07 18.11
C GLU A 74 10.33 -32.81 19.18
#